data_AF-F7VZ71-F1
#
_entry.id   AF-F7VZ71-F1
#
_cell.length_a   1.000
_cell.length_b   1.000
_cell.length_c   1.000
_cell.angle_alpha   90.00
_cell.angle_beta   90.00
_cell.angle_gamma   90.00
#
_symmetry.space_group_name_H-M   'P 1'
#
loop_
_entity.id
_entity.type
_entity.pdbx_description
1 polymer ?
#
loop_
_entity_poly.entity_id
_entity_poly.type
_entity_poly.pdbx_seq_one_letter_code
_entity_poly.pdbx_strand_id
1 'polypeptide(L)'
;MMSSLLAELKSIVTPSHAPAAPPKNIHKNKAPPQAIKTSYESLPIKLPPGFLATEPGVTTPPTLTELDWSQTELPENKGLYAVVLDGVLTREECEVLKKLAEGSVPLEKWVVVEREDGTGTSATGTMDGEEDTDKRGKTPWAPALVNVGLGYEVHTPSYRNSSRIIWDQQEVVDRLWERCCLAPGLRERLAVLDADTERDARIITGMPLRKEEAGDGEGKGEPKEVERYANGKKKGKRTRLREQTNRLMRDGRTGKWEFVKVNKRMRFLRYSPGQFFRAHCDSPYRELDPVNSDRINETLFTIHLYLNDCKSEAPPDLKDQTELEGGATALLSGDEKRKYDVECKTGRVLIFQHRRVFHAGADVIKGVKYSVRTDIMYREILEEREENEEQIDGQKEQQVEGNGEGEKKADNDKPLKEAGGGN
;
A
#
# COMPACT_ATOMS: atom_id res chain seq x y z
N MET A 1 11.19 -58.36 23.22
CA MET A 1 12.21 -57.29 23.24
C MET A 1 11.70 -55.98 22.60
N MET A 2 10.55 -55.44 23.03
CA MET A 2 10.08 -54.10 22.59
C MET A 2 9.48 -53.26 23.74
N SER A 3 9.50 -53.77 24.98
CA SER A 3 8.94 -53.07 26.16
C SER A 3 10.01 -52.39 27.03
N SER A 4 11.30 -52.62 26.77
CA SER A 4 12.42 -52.09 27.59
C SER A 4 13.03 -50.81 27.02
N LEU A 5 12.87 -50.53 25.73
CA LEU A 5 13.40 -49.32 25.09
C LEU A 5 12.50 -48.09 25.31
N LEU A 6 11.22 -48.30 25.66
CA LEU A 6 10.23 -47.26 25.93
C LEU A 6 10.30 -46.70 27.37
N ALA A 7 11.04 -47.35 28.27
CA ALA A 7 11.22 -46.89 29.65
C ALA A 7 12.43 -45.94 29.79
N GLU A 8 13.52 -46.14 29.05
CA GLU A 8 14.68 -45.24 29.07
C GLU A 8 14.43 -43.92 28.32
N LEU A 9 13.63 -43.92 27.25
CA LEU A 9 13.29 -42.70 26.49
C LEU A 9 12.34 -41.73 27.21
N LYS A 10 11.65 -42.17 28.28
CA LYS A 10 10.80 -41.30 29.12
C LYS A 10 11.55 -40.57 30.23
N SER A 11 12.82 -40.87 30.45
CA SER A 11 13.63 -40.23 31.50
C SER A 11 14.48 -39.04 31.03
N ILE A 12 14.57 -38.79 29.71
CA ILE A 12 15.40 -37.72 29.12
C ILE A 12 14.56 -36.47 28.76
N VAL A 13 13.23 -36.53 28.87
CA VAL A 13 12.34 -35.39 28.54
C VAL A 13 11.41 -35.09 29.71
N THR A 14 11.97 -34.51 30.77
CA THR A 14 11.22 -33.63 31.66
C THR A 14 11.51 -32.19 31.25
N PRO A 15 10.54 -31.44 30.70
CA PRO A 15 10.67 -30.00 30.59
C PRO A 15 10.66 -29.40 31.99
N SER A 16 11.82 -28.95 32.45
CA SER A 16 12.04 -28.30 33.76
C SER A 16 11.44 -26.89 33.84
N HIS A 17 10.76 -26.38 32.81
CA HIS A 17 10.12 -25.08 32.86
C HIS A 17 8.67 -25.20 32.40
N ALA A 18 7.75 -24.95 33.33
CA ALA A 18 6.37 -24.61 32.98
C ALA A 18 6.38 -23.47 31.95
N PRO A 19 5.46 -23.45 30.96
CA PRO A 19 5.34 -22.32 30.06
C PRO A 19 5.12 -21.07 30.93
N ALA A 20 6.06 -20.13 30.85
CA ALA A 20 5.92 -18.85 31.52
C ALA A 20 4.56 -18.27 31.09
N ALA A 21 3.71 -17.95 32.06
CA ALA A 21 2.49 -17.21 31.80
C ALA A 21 2.84 -15.99 30.92
N PRO A 22 1.99 -15.61 29.95
CA PRO A 22 2.23 -14.43 29.13
C PRO A 22 2.58 -13.27 30.05
N PRO A 23 3.64 -12.50 29.77
CA PRO A 23 4.10 -11.46 30.66
C PRO A 23 2.90 -10.59 31.02
N LYS A 24 2.59 -10.53 32.33
CA LYS A 24 1.57 -9.61 32.83
C LYS A 24 1.95 -8.23 32.30
N ASN A 25 0.96 -7.57 31.72
CA ASN A 25 1.13 -6.30 31.02
C ASN A 25 1.57 -5.21 32.03
N ILE A 26 2.88 -5.09 32.26
CA ILE A 26 3.49 -4.13 33.20
C ILE A 26 3.64 -2.75 32.54
N HIS A 27 3.21 -2.56 31.28
CA HIS A 27 3.15 -1.24 30.64
C HIS A 27 1.83 -0.49 30.94
N LYS A 28 1.46 -0.39 32.23
CA LYS A 28 0.62 0.73 32.68
C LYS A 28 1.57 1.87 33.05
N ASN A 29 1.52 2.96 32.28
CA ASN A 29 2.29 4.21 32.43
C ASN A 29 3.55 4.40 31.55
N LYS A 30 3.52 4.00 30.28
CA LYS A 30 4.29 4.75 29.26
C LYS A 30 3.32 5.66 28.53
N ALA A 31 3.64 6.95 28.42
CA ALA A 31 2.87 7.89 27.62
C ALA A 31 2.65 7.28 26.21
N PRO A 32 1.45 7.43 25.62
CA PRO A 32 1.20 6.93 24.27
C PRO A 32 2.27 7.49 23.32
N PRO A 33 2.80 6.66 22.41
CA PRO A 33 3.86 7.10 21.52
C PRO A 33 3.38 8.30 20.71
N GLN A 34 4.19 9.36 20.68
CA GLN A 34 3.81 10.66 20.12
C GLN A 34 3.66 10.54 18.60
N ALA A 35 2.52 10.98 18.07
CA ALA A 35 2.31 11.10 16.64
C ALA A 35 3.08 12.31 16.09
N ILE A 36 3.92 12.07 15.09
CA ILE A 36 4.78 13.06 14.46
C ILE A 36 4.20 13.37 13.08
N LYS A 37 3.95 14.65 12.78
CA LYS A 37 3.60 15.06 11.42
C LYS A 37 4.86 15.02 10.58
N THR A 38 4.91 14.10 9.62
CA THR A 38 6.13 13.87 8.83
C THR A 38 6.09 14.62 7.51
N SER A 39 7.22 15.21 7.16
CA SER A 39 7.51 15.71 5.81
C SER A 39 8.82 15.10 5.36
N TYR A 40 8.86 14.63 4.12
CA TYR A 40 10.05 14.03 3.52
C TYR A 40 10.53 14.91 2.38
N GLU A 41 11.82 15.23 2.39
CA GLU A 41 12.46 16.05 1.38
C GLU A 41 13.76 15.35 0.96
N SER A 42 13.85 15.03 -0.33
CA SER A 42 15.04 14.42 -0.93
C SER A 42 15.84 15.50 -1.64
N LEU A 43 17.17 15.43 -1.52
CA LEU A 43 18.07 16.22 -2.34
C LEU A 43 17.92 15.84 -3.83
N PRO A 44 18.10 16.78 -4.75
CA PRO A 44 18.13 16.47 -6.17
C PRO A 44 19.34 15.58 -6.49
N ILE A 45 19.09 14.45 -7.16
CA ILE A 45 20.13 13.50 -7.58
C ILE A 45 20.17 13.43 -9.10
N LYS A 46 21.37 13.68 -9.66
CA LYS A 46 21.62 13.47 -11.08
C LYS A 46 21.78 11.98 -11.35
N LEU A 47 20.87 11.40 -12.13
CA LEU A 47 20.92 9.99 -12.49
C LEU A 47 22.06 9.74 -13.49
N PRO A 48 22.77 8.60 -13.40
CA PRO A 48 23.67 8.18 -14.45
C PRO A 48 22.92 8.03 -15.79
N PRO A 49 23.52 8.41 -16.94
CA PRO A 49 22.90 8.24 -18.24
C PRO A 49 22.47 6.78 -18.47
N GLY A 50 21.22 6.57 -18.90
CA GLY A 50 20.68 5.24 -19.18
C GLY A 50 20.47 4.34 -17.95
N PHE A 51 20.64 4.85 -16.72
CA PHE A 51 20.43 4.04 -15.51
C PHE A 51 19.02 3.45 -15.48
N LEU A 52 18.92 2.11 -15.38
CA LEU A 52 17.70 1.30 -15.47
C LEU A 52 16.90 1.45 -16.78
N ALA A 53 17.44 2.12 -17.80
CA ALA A 53 16.79 2.19 -19.09
C ALA A 53 16.60 0.77 -19.64
N THR A 54 15.47 0.55 -20.28
CA THR A 54 15.13 -0.75 -20.86
C THR A 54 15.28 -0.68 -22.36
N GLU A 55 15.98 -1.66 -22.94
CA GLU A 55 16.10 -1.81 -24.38
C GLU A 55 15.42 -3.12 -24.79
N PRO A 56 14.24 -3.07 -25.42
CA PRO A 56 13.52 -4.25 -25.87
C PRO A 56 14.39 -5.14 -26.78
N GLY A 57 14.46 -6.44 -26.47
CA GLY A 57 15.29 -7.40 -27.21
C GLY A 57 16.77 -7.41 -26.83
N VAL A 58 17.24 -6.47 -26.01
CA VAL A 58 18.61 -6.41 -25.48
C VAL A 58 18.62 -6.73 -23.98
N THR A 59 17.75 -6.07 -23.21
CA THR A 59 17.59 -6.36 -21.79
C THR A 59 16.93 -7.72 -21.60
N THR A 60 17.57 -8.62 -20.84
CA THR A 60 17.03 -9.94 -20.56
C THR A 60 15.70 -9.82 -19.80
N PRO A 61 14.62 -10.45 -20.29
CA PRO A 61 13.35 -10.45 -19.57
C PRO A 61 13.46 -11.15 -18.22
N PRO A 62 12.89 -10.58 -17.14
CA PRO A 62 12.78 -11.29 -15.89
C PRO A 62 11.84 -12.49 -16.02
N THR A 63 12.10 -13.52 -15.23
CA THR A 63 11.17 -14.63 -15.09
C THR A 63 9.99 -14.20 -14.23
N LEU A 64 8.78 -14.74 -14.49
CA LEU A 64 7.59 -14.48 -13.70
C LEU A 64 7.06 -15.80 -13.14
N THR A 65 6.96 -15.86 -11.81
CA THR A 65 6.35 -16.98 -11.09
C THR A 65 5.14 -16.47 -10.30
N GLU A 66 3.95 -16.91 -10.68
CA GLU A 66 2.73 -16.65 -9.91
C GLU A 66 2.63 -17.62 -8.75
N LEU A 67 2.28 -17.11 -7.56
CA LEU A 67 2.13 -17.94 -6.37
C LEU A 67 0.81 -18.72 -6.46
N ASP A 68 0.90 -20.01 -6.77
CA ASP A 68 -0.23 -20.93 -6.63
C ASP A 68 -0.42 -21.31 -5.16
N TRP A 69 -1.28 -20.56 -4.47
CA TRP A 69 -1.61 -20.76 -3.06
C TRP A 69 -2.03 -22.18 -2.72
N SER A 70 -2.62 -22.93 -3.67
CA SER A 70 -3.03 -24.32 -3.44
C SER A 70 -1.85 -25.28 -3.25
N GLN A 71 -0.68 -24.90 -3.75
CA GLN A 71 0.59 -25.63 -3.61
C GLN A 71 1.46 -25.06 -2.48
N THR A 72 0.94 -24.12 -1.69
CA THR A 72 1.63 -23.55 -0.53
C THR A 72 0.99 -24.03 0.78
N GLU A 73 1.61 -23.69 1.90
CA GLU A 73 1.02 -23.88 3.23
C GLU A 73 -0.15 -22.91 3.52
N LEU A 74 -0.52 -22.05 2.57
CA LEU A 74 -1.52 -21.00 2.70
C LEU A 74 -2.70 -21.15 1.70
N PRO A 75 -3.41 -22.30 1.66
CA PRO A 75 -4.50 -22.51 0.71
C PRO A 75 -5.68 -21.54 0.90
N GLU A 76 -5.84 -20.93 2.08
CA GLU A 76 -6.84 -19.88 2.36
C GLU A 76 -6.64 -18.60 1.53
N ASN A 77 -5.43 -18.37 1.02
CA ASN A 77 -5.11 -17.23 0.16
C ASN A 77 -5.50 -17.47 -1.31
N LYS A 78 -6.16 -18.60 -1.63
CA LYS A 78 -6.64 -18.88 -2.99
C LYS A 78 -7.40 -17.69 -3.57
N GLY A 79 -7.00 -17.29 -4.78
CA GLY A 79 -7.56 -16.16 -5.51
C GLY A 79 -6.99 -14.78 -5.14
N LEU A 80 -6.08 -14.69 -4.15
CA LEU A 80 -5.29 -13.48 -3.93
C LEU A 80 -4.14 -13.42 -4.94
N TYR A 81 -3.77 -12.20 -5.34
CA TYR A 81 -2.69 -12.00 -6.30
C TYR A 81 -1.34 -11.80 -5.63
N ALA A 82 -0.36 -12.63 -5.99
CA ALA A 82 1.06 -12.42 -5.72
C ALA A 82 1.92 -13.06 -6.82
N VAL A 83 2.93 -12.34 -7.28
CA VAL A 83 3.91 -12.82 -8.27
C VAL A 83 5.33 -12.46 -7.84
N VAL A 84 6.28 -13.34 -8.12
CA VAL A 84 7.72 -13.12 -7.96
C VAL A 84 8.34 -12.97 -9.35
N LEU A 85 9.10 -11.89 -9.52
CA LEU A 85 9.91 -11.64 -10.70
C LEU A 85 11.39 -11.78 -10.34
N ASP A 86 12.10 -12.69 -11.01
CA ASP A 86 13.54 -12.86 -10.82
C ASP A 86 14.32 -12.31 -12.01
N GLY A 87 15.41 -11.58 -11.71
CA GLY A 87 16.27 -10.97 -12.72
C GLY A 87 15.78 -9.61 -13.23
N VAL A 88 15.02 -8.85 -12.42
CA VAL A 88 14.55 -7.51 -12.83
C VAL A 88 15.72 -6.53 -12.91
N LEU A 89 16.61 -6.56 -11.90
CA LEU A 89 17.83 -5.76 -11.84
C LEU A 89 19.07 -6.63 -11.65
N THR A 90 20.22 -6.15 -12.10
CA THR A 90 21.52 -6.76 -11.73
C THR A 90 21.96 -6.33 -10.34
N ARG A 91 23.01 -6.98 -9.81
CA ARG A 91 23.63 -6.61 -8.54
C ARG A 91 24.22 -5.21 -8.58
N GLU A 92 24.91 -4.87 -9.66
CA GLU A 92 25.54 -3.56 -9.86
C GLU A 92 24.48 -2.46 -9.93
N GLU A 93 23.36 -2.73 -10.62
CA GLU A 93 22.21 -1.82 -10.66
C GLU A 93 21.60 -1.60 -9.26
N CYS A 94 21.47 -2.65 -8.45
CA CYS A 94 20.98 -2.56 -7.07
C CYS A 94 21.91 -1.71 -6.17
N GLU A 95 23.23 -1.91 -6.29
CA GLU A 95 24.23 -1.14 -5.55
C GLU A 95 24.22 0.34 -5.94
N VAL A 96 24.11 0.64 -7.24
CA VAL A 96 23.97 2.04 -7.70
C VAL A 96 22.66 2.64 -7.20
N LEU A 97 21.55 1.90 -7.26
CA LEU A 97 20.24 2.37 -6.79
C LEU A 97 20.28 2.74 -5.30
N LYS A 98 20.90 1.89 -4.46
CA LYS A 98 21.11 2.14 -3.03
C LYS A 98 21.93 3.41 -2.80
N LYS A 99 23.07 3.55 -3.48
CA LYS A 99 23.95 4.72 -3.34
C LYS A 99 23.27 6.03 -3.75
N LEU A 100 22.45 6.02 -4.80
CA LEU A 100 21.68 7.19 -5.21
C LEU A 100 20.65 7.58 -4.14
N ALA A 101 19.99 6.60 -3.52
CA ALA A 101 19.05 6.85 -2.43
C ALA A 101 19.76 7.43 -1.18
N GLU A 102 20.90 6.87 -0.79
CA GLU A 102 21.73 7.38 0.31
C GLU A 102 22.18 8.82 0.06
N GLY A 103 22.63 9.12 -1.17
CA GLY A 103 23.00 10.48 -1.59
C GLY A 103 21.83 11.47 -1.58
N SER A 104 20.58 10.99 -1.67
CA SER A 104 19.38 11.83 -1.66
C SER A 104 19.04 12.39 -0.27
N VAL A 105 19.73 11.97 0.79
CA VAL A 105 19.38 12.36 2.17
C VAL A 105 20.13 13.62 2.61
N PRO A 106 19.43 14.70 3.03
CA PRO A 106 20.07 15.88 3.59
C PRO A 106 20.55 15.62 5.02
N LEU A 107 21.75 15.06 5.19
CA LEU A 107 22.35 14.68 6.49
C LEU A 107 22.47 15.83 7.51
N GLU A 108 22.40 17.09 7.07
CA GLU A 108 22.45 18.27 7.95
C GLU A 108 21.13 18.53 8.68
N LYS A 109 20.00 18.14 8.08
CA LYS A 109 18.67 18.25 8.72
C LYS A 109 18.43 17.17 9.76
N TRP A 110 19.24 16.11 9.76
CA TRP A 110 19.26 15.09 10.79
C TRP A 110 20.18 15.57 11.93
N VAL A 111 19.60 16.35 12.84
CA VAL A 111 20.27 16.79 14.07
C VAL A 111 20.53 15.56 14.93
N VAL A 112 21.78 15.13 15.01
CA VAL A 112 22.25 14.33 16.14
C VAL A 112 22.22 15.28 17.33
N VAL A 113 21.32 15.05 18.28
CA VAL A 113 21.30 15.81 19.53
C VAL A 113 22.52 15.38 20.34
N GLU A 114 23.56 16.21 20.39
CA GLU A 114 24.59 16.08 21.42
C GLU A 114 23.93 16.26 22.79
N ARG A 115 24.24 15.37 23.74
CA ARG A 115 23.78 15.49 25.12
C ARG A 115 24.81 16.22 25.96
N GLU A 116 24.37 17.26 26.67
CA GLU A 116 25.18 18.02 27.65
C GLU A 116 25.46 17.27 28.97
N ASP A 117 24.94 16.05 29.18
CA ASP A 117 24.97 15.37 30.49
C ASP A 117 25.78 14.06 30.55
N GLY A 118 26.55 13.72 29.51
CA GLY A 118 27.52 12.62 29.55
C GLY A 118 26.94 11.22 29.81
N THR A 119 25.61 11.05 29.85
CA THR A 119 24.96 9.75 30.06
C THR A 119 23.81 9.58 29.05
N GLY A 120 24.15 9.00 27.91
CA GLY A 120 23.24 8.88 26.76
C GLY A 120 22.14 7.82 26.93
N THR A 121 20.89 8.25 26.87
CA THR A 121 19.69 7.43 26.60
C THR A 121 18.99 8.00 25.37
N SER A 122 19.43 7.60 24.20
CA SER A 122 18.84 8.09 22.96
C SER A 122 17.36 7.69 22.81
N ALA A 123 16.57 8.53 22.13
CA ALA A 123 15.29 8.12 21.54
C ALA A 123 15.48 7.27 20.26
N THR A 124 16.73 7.08 19.84
CA THR A 124 17.18 6.08 18.88
C THR A 124 17.71 4.89 19.67
N GLY A 125 17.04 3.75 19.57
CA GLY A 125 17.59 2.49 20.06
C GLY A 125 18.99 2.28 19.46
N THR A 126 19.89 1.76 20.29
CA THR A 126 21.22 1.23 19.98
C THR A 126 21.53 1.13 18.48
N MET A 127 22.39 2.03 18.00
CA MET A 127 23.02 1.90 16.69
C MET A 127 24.22 0.97 16.84
N ASP A 128 24.08 -0.27 16.37
CA ASP A 128 25.18 -1.23 16.24
C ASP A 128 25.65 -1.23 14.77
N GLY A 129 26.97 -1.07 14.56
CA GLY A 129 27.66 -1.24 13.27
C GLY A 129 28.36 0.02 12.77
N GLU A 130 29.68 0.07 12.97
CA GLU A 130 30.64 1.16 12.69
C GLU A 130 30.82 1.49 11.17
N GLU A 131 30.12 0.82 10.26
CA GLU A 131 30.38 0.90 8.81
C GLU A 131 29.50 1.88 8.01
N ASP A 132 28.40 2.42 8.57
CA ASP A 132 27.38 3.15 7.78
C ASP A 132 27.17 4.61 8.26
N THR A 133 28.17 5.15 8.95
CA THR A 133 28.23 6.54 9.37
C THR A 133 29.27 7.30 8.57
N ASP A 134 28.96 8.52 8.14
CA ASP A 134 29.96 9.43 7.60
C ASP A 134 31.06 9.71 8.65
N LYS A 135 32.16 10.36 8.26
CA LYS A 135 33.28 10.70 9.16
C LYS A 135 32.88 11.54 10.39
N ARG A 136 31.61 11.99 10.48
CA ARG A 136 31.02 12.78 11.57
C ARG A 136 29.96 11.98 12.35
N GLY A 137 29.84 10.67 12.14
CA GLY A 137 28.87 9.82 12.84
C GLY A 137 27.44 9.89 12.31
N LYS A 138 27.20 10.49 11.12
CA LYS A 138 25.85 10.66 10.56
C LYS A 138 25.49 9.55 9.58
N THR A 139 24.27 9.05 9.65
CA THR A 139 23.76 8.02 8.72
C THR A 139 22.55 8.55 7.93
N PRO A 140 22.40 8.19 6.64
CA PRO A 140 21.18 8.50 5.89
C PRO A 140 19.98 7.65 6.34
N TRP A 141 20.20 6.59 7.11
CA TRP A 141 19.19 5.61 7.51
C TRP A 141 18.51 5.98 8.83
N ALA A 142 17.34 6.58 8.73
CA ALA A 142 16.53 6.96 9.89
C ALA A 142 15.58 5.86 10.35
N PRO A 143 15.13 5.84 11.62
CA PRO A 143 14.11 4.90 12.07
C PRO A 143 12.86 4.93 11.19
N ALA A 144 12.40 3.76 10.77
CA ALA A 144 11.24 3.61 9.92
C ALA A 144 9.94 3.65 10.75
N LEU A 145 9.31 4.81 10.79
CA LEU A 145 8.05 5.01 11.53
C LEU A 145 6.86 4.33 10.85
N VAL A 146 5.77 4.19 11.61
CA VAL A 146 4.52 3.56 11.15
C VAL A 146 3.50 4.64 10.86
N ASN A 147 2.93 4.63 9.65
CA ASN A 147 1.91 5.57 9.26
C ASN A 147 0.60 5.33 10.02
N VAL A 148 0.04 6.39 10.59
CA VAL A 148 -1.24 6.36 11.32
C VAL A 148 -2.31 7.24 10.64
N GLY A 149 -2.08 7.58 9.36
CA GLY A 149 -2.98 8.37 8.53
C GLY A 149 -2.74 9.88 8.61
N LEU A 150 -3.32 10.62 7.65
CA LEU A 150 -3.31 12.09 7.58
C LEU A 150 -1.91 12.74 7.63
N GLY A 151 -0.87 12.01 7.18
CA GLY A 151 0.52 12.48 7.21
C GLY A 151 1.21 12.38 8.57
N TYR A 152 0.63 11.65 9.51
CA TYR A 152 1.23 11.36 10.81
C TYR A 152 1.87 9.97 10.83
N GLU A 153 3.00 9.86 11.53
CA GLU A 153 3.66 8.59 11.79
C GLU A 153 4.03 8.47 13.27
N VAL A 154 4.18 7.24 13.75
CA VAL A 154 4.46 6.91 15.15
C VAL A 154 5.69 5.99 15.23
N HIS A 155 6.58 6.28 16.17
CA HIS A 155 7.70 5.39 16.49
C HIS A 155 7.21 4.26 17.40
N THR A 156 7.21 3.02 16.90
CA THR A 156 6.72 1.85 17.63
C THR A 156 7.66 0.64 17.44
N PRO A 157 8.86 0.67 18.05
CA PRO A 157 9.91 -0.32 17.81
C PRO A 157 9.51 -1.77 18.13
N SER A 158 8.49 -2.00 18.97
CA SER A 158 7.95 -3.34 19.23
C SER A 158 7.15 -3.93 18.07
N TYR A 159 6.65 -3.09 17.17
CA TYR A 159 5.84 -3.49 16.01
C TYR A 159 6.63 -3.36 14.70
N ARG A 160 7.48 -2.34 14.60
CA ARG A 160 8.40 -2.15 13.48
C ARG A 160 9.74 -1.67 14.00
N ASN A 161 10.78 -2.47 13.79
CA ASN A 161 12.15 -2.12 14.12
C ASN A 161 12.98 -2.23 12.85
N SER A 162 13.17 -1.11 12.17
CA SER A 162 14.01 -1.01 10.96
C SER A 162 14.35 0.43 10.66
N SER A 163 15.28 0.64 9.72
CA SER A 163 15.60 1.97 9.21
C SER A 163 15.11 2.15 7.77
N ARG A 164 14.93 3.41 7.35
CA ARG A 164 14.39 3.77 6.04
C ARG A 164 14.97 5.06 5.49
N ILE A 165 15.11 5.10 4.16
CA ILE A 165 15.22 6.32 3.36
C ILE A 165 13.93 6.49 2.55
N ILE A 166 13.43 7.72 2.46
CA ILE A 166 12.36 8.10 1.53
C ILE A 166 12.98 8.86 0.38
N TRP A 167 12.79 8.34 -0.83
CA TRP A 167 13.24 9.00 -2.05
C TRP A 167 12.10 9.05 -3.07
N ASP A 168 11.61 10.26 -3.33
CA ASP A 168 10.59 10.50 -4.36
C ASP A 168 11.30 10.75 -5.70
N GLN A 169 11.28 9.78 -6.62
CA GLN A 169 11.90 9.91 -7.95
C GLN A 169 11.11 9.13 -9.01
N GLN A 170 10.33 9.85 -9.83
CA GLN A 170 9.40 9.26 -10.81
C GLN A 170 10.16 8.53 -11.94
N GLU A 171 11.24 9.11 -12.46
CA GLU A 171 11.98 8.54 -13.59
C GLU A 171 12.55 7.15 -13.27
N VAL A 172 13.02 6.94 -12.02
CA VAL A 172 13.57 5.65 -11.58
C VAL A 172 12.48 4.60 -11.43
N VAL A 173 11.33 4.95 -10.84
CA VAL A 173 10.23 3.96 -10.68
C VAL A 173 9.56 3.62 -12.00
N ASP A 174 9.48 4.55 -12.94
CA ASP A 174 8.97 4.29 -14.28
C ASP A 174 9.89 3.31 -15.02
N ARG A 175 11.20 3.52 -14.96
CA ARG A 175 12.19 2.59 -15.53
C ARG A 175 12.19 1.22 -14.86
N LEU A 176 12.06 1.17 -13.54
CA LEU A 176 11.89 -0.09 -12.80
C LEU A 176 10.62 -0.83 -13.25
N TRP A 177 9.52 -0.11 -13.47
CA TRP A 177 8.27 -0.69 -13.95
C TRP A 177 8.40 -1.25 -15.37
N GLU A 178 9.08 -0.52 -16.26
CA GLU A 178 9.37 -1.02 -17.61
C GLU A 178 10.20 -2.31 -17.58
N ARG A 179 11.20 -2.41 -16.67
CA ARG A 179 11.95 -3.66 -16.45
C ARG A 179 11.06 -4.80 -15.97
N CYS A 180 10.15 -4.54 -15.04
CA CYS A 180 9.17 -5.55 -14.59
C CYS A 180 8.29 -6.01 -15.76
N CYS A 181 7.83 -5.09 -16.59
CA CYS A 181 6.93 -5.36 -17.72
C CYS A 181 7.58 -6.12 -18.88
N LEU A 182 8.90 -6.31 -18.88
CA LEU A 182 9.54 -7.26 -19.80
C LEU A 182 9.11 -8.70 -19.52
N ALA A 183 8.66 -9.02 -18.29
CA ALA A 183 8.06 -10.31 -18.00
C ALA A 183 6.79 -10.50 -18.85
N PRO A 184 6.72 -11.55 -19.70
CA PRO A 184 5.59 -11.76 -20.59
C PRO A 184 4.25 -11.80 -19.85
N GLY A 185 3.29 -10.98 -20.28
CA GLY A 185 1.94 -10.95 -19.75
C GLY A 185 1.76 -10.09 -18.49
N LEU A 186 2.82 -9.59 -17.85
CA LEU A 186 2.68 -8.83 -16.60
C LEU A 186 1.91 -7.52 -16.82
N ARG A 187 2.26 -6.78 -17.88
CA ARG A 187 1.64 -5.49 -18.21
C ARG A 187 0.15 -5.67 -18.47
N GLU A 188 -0.21 -6.65 -19.28
CA GLU A 188 -1.59 -6.93 -19.68
C GLU A 188 -2.44 -7.34 -18.47
N ARG A 189 -1.89 -8.19 -17.58
CA ARG A 189 -2.57 -8.65 -16.36
C ARG A 189 -2.93 -7.51 -15.40
N LEU A 190 -2.11 -6.45 -15.37
CA LEU A 190 -2.20 -5.35 -14.41
C LEU A 190 -2.69 -4.03 -15.02
N ALA A 191 -2.91 -3.98 -16.34
CA ALA A 191 -3.32 -2.76 -17.05
C ALA A 191 -4.72 -2.30 -16.66
N VAL A 192 -5.67 -3.24 -16.55
CA VAL A 192 -7.06 -2.98 -16.14
C VAL A 192 -7.49 -4.07 -15.17
N LEU A 193 -8.11 -3.68 -14.07
CA LEU A 193 -8.75 -4.56 -13.11
C LEU A 193 -10.25 -4.44 -13.25
N ASP A 194 -10.96 -5.55 -13.34
CA ASP A 194 -12.41 -5.57 -13.51
C ASP A 194 -13.09 -6.19 -12.29
N ALA A 195 -13.79 -5.38 -11.50
CA ALA A 195 -14.47 -5.84 -10.28
C ALA A 195 -15.50 -6.96 -10.50
N ASP A 196 -15.87 -7.26 -11.75
CA ASP A 196 -16.77 -8.36 -12.11
C ASP A 196 -16.03 -9.71 -12.29
N THR A 197 -14.70 -9.73 -12.23
CA THR A 197 -13.89 -10.96 -12.23
C THR A 197 -13.48 -11.37 -10.82
N GLU A 198 -13.42 -12.68 -10.54
CA GLU A 198 -13.15 -13.21 -9.19
C GLU A 198 -11.82 -12.73 -8.61
N ARG A 199 -10.79 -12.67 -9.46
CA ARG A 199 -9.45 -12.21 -9.10
C ARG A 199 -9.46 -10.72 -8.74
N ASP A 200 -10.01 -9.88 -9.61
CA ASP A 200 -9.88 -8.43 -9.48
C ASP A 200 -10.86 -7.86 -8.46
N ALA A 201 -12.04 -8.48 -8.26
CA ALA A 201 -12.92 -8.19 -7.15
C ALA A 201 -12.17 -8.27 -5.80
N ARG A 202 -11.34 -9.31 -5.63
CA ARG A 202 -10.53 -9.51 -4.42
C ARG A 202 -9.42 -8.48 -4.29
N ILE A 203 -8.79 -8.07 -5.38
CA ILE A 203 -7.77 -7.01 -5.39
C ILE A 203 -8.40 -5.66 -4.97
N ILE A 204 -9.50 -5.28 -5.63
CA ILE A 204 -10.15 -3.97 -5.48
C ILE A 204 -10.83 -3.85 -4.10
N THR A 205 -11.60 -4.86 -3.71
CA THR A 205 -12.48 -4.82 -2.53
C THR A 205 -11.88 -5.53 -1.31
N GLY A 206 -11.04 -6.55 -1.53
CA GLY A 206 -10.60 -7.48 -0.48
C GLY A 206 -11.61 -8.58 -0.15
N MET A 207 -12.64 -8.74 -0.97
CA MET A 207 -13.73 -9.71 -0.83
C MET A 207 -13.89 -10.52 -2.12
N PRO A 208 -14.39 -11.78 -2.06
CA PRO A 208 -14.81 -12.51 -3.27
C PRO A 208 -15.90 -11.77 -4.04
N LEU A 209 -16.14 -12.18 -5.29
CA LEU A 209 -17.36 -11.74 -6.00
C LEU A 209 -18.58 -12.08 -5.15
N ARG A 210 -19.54 -11.14 -5.10
CA ARG A 210 -20.86 -11.44 -4.56
C ARG A 210 -21.50 -12.44 -5.51
N LYS A 211 -21.85 -13.63 -5.00
CA LYS A 211 -22.75 -14.51 -5.73
C LYS A 211 -24.10 -13.80 -5.79
N GLU A 212 -24.67 -13.64 -6.98
CA GLU A 212 -26.10 -13.37 -7.09
C GLU A 212 -26.80 -14.50 -6.34
N GLU A 213 -27.50 -14.17 -5.25
CA GLU A 213 -28.34 -15.14 -4.59
C GLU A 213 -29.35 -15.62 -5.63
N ALA A 214 -29.27 -16.90 -6.00
CA ALA A 214 -30.29 -17.54 -6.82
C ALA A 214 -31.62 -17.29 -6.11
N GLY A 215 -32.43 -16.42 -6.70
CA GLY A 215 -33.75 -16.12 -6.20
C GLY A 215 -34.54 -17.42 -6.16
N ASP A 216 -34.92 -17.82 -4.95
CA ASP A 216 -36.08 -18.65 -4.65
C ASP A 216 -36.28 -18.63 -3.13
N GLY A 217 -37.29 -17.88 -2.68
CA GLY A 217 -37.74 -17.91 -1.29
C GLY A 217 -38.24 -16.57 -0.79
N GLU A 218 -39.53 -16.29 -0.98
CA GLU A 218 -40.26 -15.25 -0.27
C GLU A 218 -39.99 -15.33 1.24
N GLY A 219 -39.37 -14.28 1.77
CA GLY A 219 -39.12 -14.12 3.20
C GLY A 219 -38.77 -12.68 3.49
N LYS A 220 -39.79 -11.83 3.61
CA LYS A 220 -39.65 -10.44 4.06
C LYS A 220 -38.92 -10.40 5.41
N GLY A 221 -37.66 -9.99 5.38
CA GLY A 221 -36.93 -9.48 6.53
C GLY A 221 -36.22 -8.21 6.09
N GLU A 222 -36.82 -7.05 6.40
CA GLU A 222 -36.17 -5.76 6.21
C GLU A 222 -34.76 -5.78 6.83
N PRO A 223 -33.74 -5.26 6.13
CA PRO A 223 -32.44 -5.09 6.77
C PRO A 223 -32.59 -4.07 7.89
N LYS A 224 -32.45 -4.54 9.14
CA LYS A 224 -32.44 -3.68 10.33
C LYS A 224 -31.41 -2.57 10.13
N GLU A 225 -31.94 -1.36 10.02
CA GLU A 225 -31.21 -0.11 10.03
C GLU A 225 -30.27 -0.10 11.24
N VAL A 226 -28.96 -0.13 10.99
CA VAL A 226 -27.96 0.04 12.07
C VAL A 226 -28.10 1.46 12.57
N GLU A 227 -28.69 1.61 13.75
CA GLU A 227 -28.92 2.87 14.44
C GLU A 227 -27.65 3.73 14.45
N ARG A 228 -27.80 4.92 13.89
CA ARG A 228 -26.78 5.97 13.84
C ARG A 228 -26.61 6.57 15.23
N TYR A 229 -25.43 6.42 15.83
CA TYR A 229 -24.99 7.35 16.86
C TYR A 229 -24.68 8.71 16.21
N ALA A 230 -25.71 9.56 16.12
CA ALA A 230 -25.55 10.97 15.78
C ALA A 230 -25.03 11.75 16.99
N ASN A 231 -23.72 11.67 17.27
CA ASN A 231 -23.09 12.64 18.15
C ASN A 231 -22.82 13.93 17.34
N GLY A 232 -23.65 14.94 17.60
CA GLY A 232 -23.51 16.28 17.07
C GLY A 232 -22.15 16.89 17.43
N LYS A 233 -21.21 16.84 16.50
CA LYS A 233 -20.01 17.69 16.51
C LYS A 233 -20.01 18.53 15.23
N LYS A 234 -19.87 19.85 15.43
CA LYS A 234 -19.87 20.90 14.41
C LYS A 234 -19.08 20.46 13.16
N LYS A 235 -19.73 20.48 11.99
CA LYS A 235 -19.13 20.13 10.70
C LYS A 235 -18.01 21.13 10.36
N GLY A 236 -16.77 20.76 10.62
CA GLY A 236 -15.63 21.38 9.94
C GLY A 236 -15.71 21.08 8.43
N LYS A 237 -15.23 22.01 7.60
CA LYS A 237 -15.13 21.82 6.14
C LYS A 237 -14.40 20.50 5.86
N ARG A 238 -15.09 19.53 5.25
CA ARG A 238 -14.48 18.26 4.84
C ARG A 238 -13.62 18.49 3.59
N THR A 239 -12.53 17.76 3.47
CA THR A 239 -11.69 17.81 2.26
C THR A 239 -12.33 16.98 1.15
N ARG A 240 -12.26 17.43 -0.11
CA ARG A 240 -12.83 16.73 -1.28
C ARG A 240 -12.37 15.26 -1.38
N LEU A 241 -11.08 15.01 -1.15
CA LEU A 241 -10.49 13.66 -1.10
C LEU A 241 -11.21 12.76 -0.07
N ARG A 242 -11.54 13.30 1.10
CA ARG A 242 -12.25 12.56 2.15
C ARG A 242 -13.69 12.26 1.74
N GLU A 243 -14.35 13.16 1.02
CA GLU A 243 -15.71 12.94 0.52
C GLU A 243 -15.76 11.85 -0.55
N GLN A 244 -14.86 11.90 -1.54
CA GLN A 244 -14.75 10.85 -2.57
C GLN A 244 -14.34 9.49 -1.98
N THR A 245 -13.39 9.47 -1.03
CA THR A 245 -13.02 8.24 -0.34
C THR A 245 -14.23 7.64 0.40
N ASN A 246 -15.03 8.47 1.07
CA ASN A 246 -16.24 7.99 1.74
C ASN A 246 -17.28 7.47 0.74
N ARG A 247 -17.44 8.10 -0.43
CA ARG A 247 -18.32 7.61 -1.50
C ARG A 247 -17.92 6.20 -1.93
N LEU A 248 -16.66 5.99 -2.30
CA LEU A 248 -16.15 4.68 -2.72
C LEU A 248 -16.28 3.60 -1.62
N MET A 249 -16.15 3.99 -0.36
CA MET A 249 -16.35 3.07 0.76
C MET A 249 -17.83 2.78 1.04
N ARG A 250 -18.74 3.74 0.78
CA ARG A 250 -20.17 3.62 1.03
C ARG A 250 -20.89 2.83 -0.06
N ASP A 251 -20.63 3.16 -1.32
CA ASP A 251 -21.33 2.61 -2.47
C ASP A 251 -20.70 1.25 -2.89
N GLY A 252 -19.59 0.87 -2.25
CA GLY A 252 -18.77 -0.28 -2.64
C GLY A 252 -17.83 0.08 -3.79
N ARG A 253 -16.66 -0.55 -3.84
CA ARG A 253 -15.78 -0.39 -5.00
C ARG A 253 -16.24 -1.36 -6.07
N THR A 254 -16.75 -0.83 -7.16
CA THR A 254 -17.26 -1.57 -8.32
C THR A 254 -16.54 -1.09 -9.58
N GLY A 255 -16.90 -1.65 -10.73
CA GLY A 255 -16.43 -1.21 -12.03
C GLY A 255 -14.96 -1.53 -12.33
N LYS A 256 -14.48 -0.95 -13.42
CA LYS A 256 -13.12 -1.17 -13.93
C LYS A 256 -12.16 -0.12 -13.40
N TRP A 257 -10.92 -0.53 -13.17
CA TRP A 257 -9.85 0.31 -12.66
C TRP A 257 -8.64 0.21 -13.59
N GLU A 258 -8.18 1.34 -14.12
CA GLU A 258 -7.03 1.41 -15.02
C GLU A 258 -5.74 1.69 -14.23
N PHE A 259 -4.64 1.06 -14.66
CA PHE A 259 -3.30 1.41 -14.24
C PHE A 259 -3.01 2.87 -14.62
N VAL A 260 -2.46 3.65 -13.68
CA VAL A 260 -2.05 5.03 -13.93
C VAL A 260 -0.53 5.14 -14.03
N LYS A 261 0.17 4.74 -12.97
CA LYS A 261 1.64 4.80 -12.84
C LYS A 261 2.09 4.03 -11.60
N VAL A 262 3.41 3.84 -11.47
CA VAL A 262 4.01 3.46 -10.17
C VAL A 262 4.24 4.72 -9.33
N ASN A 263 3.99 4.62 -8.03
CA ASN A 263 4.17 5.72 -7.08
C ASN A 263 5.65 6.14 -7.05
N LYS A 264 5.92 7.44 -7.23
CA LYS A 264 7.29 8.00 -7.15
C LYS A 264 7.98 7.74 -5.83
N ARG A 265 7.23 7.52 -4.74
CA ARG A 265 7.77 7.37 -3.39
C ARG A 265 8.36 5.98 -3.19
N MET A 266 9.68 5.88 -3.31
CA MET A 266 10.42 4.71 -2.92
C MET A 266 10.78 4.75 -1.44
N ARG A 267 10.52 3.65 -0.75
CA ARG A 267 10.89 3.41 0.64
C ARG A 267 12.03 2.42 0.65
N PHE A 268 13.26 2.90 0.73
CA PHE A 268 14.42 2.03 0.92
C PHE A 268 14.46 1.60 2.37
N LEU A 269 14.57 0.31 2.63
CA LEU A 269 14.46 -0.30 3.94
C LEU A 269 15.78 -1.01 4.26
N ARG A 270 16.25 -0.84 5.49
CA ARG A 270 17.45 -1.48 6.03
C ARG A 270 17.09 -2.22 7.31
N TYR A 271 17.48 -3.49 7.40
CA TYR A 271 17.27 -4.34 8.56
C TYR A 271 18.59 -4.99 8.97
N SER A 272 19.07 -4.65 10.16
CA SER A 272 20.22 -5.27 10.85
C SER A 272 19.76 -6.47 11.70
N PRO A 273 20.67 -7.27 12.31
CA PRO A 273 20.27 -8.40 13.14
C PRO A 273 19.27 -8.00 14.25
N GLY A 274 18.22 -8.81 14.43
CA GLY A 274 17.10 -8.55 15.36
C GLY A 274 16.06 -7.53 14.89
N GLN A 275 16.23 -6.94 13.69
CA GLN A 275 15.26 -6.00 13.10
C GLN A 275 14.20 -6.74 12.28
N PHE A 276 12.99 -6.17 12.23
CA PHE A 276 11.78 -6.80 11.69
C PHE A 276 10.68 -5.78 11.36
N PHE A 277 9.62 -6.27 10.72
CA PHE A 277 8.33 -5.57 10.66
C PHE A 277 7.20 -6.59 10.88
N ARG A 278 6.44 -6.47 11.98
CA ARG A 278 5.41 -7.44 12.36
C ARG A 278 4.25 -7.49 11.37
N ALA A 279 3.46 -8.55 11.50
CA ALA A 279 2.42 -8.93 10.59
C ALA A 279 1.39 -7.80 10.35
N HIS A 280 1.05 -7.56 9.08
CA HIS A 280 0.12 -6.52 8.64
C HIS A 280 -0.41 -6.77 7.22
N CYS A 281 -1.37 -5.96 6.80
CA CYS A 281 -1.70 -5.73 5.40
C CYS A 281 -1.28 -4.29 5.05
N ASP A 282 -0.77 -4.09 3.84
CA ASP A 282 -0.46 -2.74 3.38
C ASP A 282 -1.76 -1.93 3.20
N SER A 283 -1.73 -0.67 3.61
CA SER A 283 -2.87 0.23 3.47
C SER A 283 -2.77 1.04 2.18
N PRO A 284 -3.88 1.22 1.44
CA PRO A 284 -3.86 2.03 0.23
C PRO A 284 -3.47 3.48 0.50
N TYR A 285 -2.58 4.00 -0.33
CA TYR A 285 -2.34 5.43 -0.48
C TYR A 285 -3.33 6.00 -1.51
N ARG A 286 -3.81 7.23 -1.27
CA ARG A 286 -4.74 7.94 -2.15
C ARG A 286 -4.25 9.35 -2.43
N GLU A 287 -4.35 9.77 -3.68
CA GLU A 287 -4.17 11.16 -4.10
C GLU A 287 -5.28 11.59 -5.05
N LEU A 288 -5.54 12.90 -5.14
CA LEU A 288 -6.38 13.41 -6.20
C LEU A 288 -5.64 13.28 -7.52
N ASP A 289 -6.37 12.97 -8.59
CA ASP A 289 -5.77 12.96 -9.91
C ASP A 289 -5.31 14.38 -10.29
N PRO A 290 -4.06 14.55 -10.80
CA PRO A 290 -3.51 15.86 -11.09
C PRO A 290 -4.16 16.54 -12.30
N VAL A 291 -4.79 15.78 -13.19
CA VAL A 291 -5.49 16.28 -14.38
C VAL A 291 -6.96 16.50 -14.07
N ASN A 292 -7.62 15.51 -13.48
CA ASN A 292 -9.03 15.57 -13.11
C ASN A 292 -9.21 15.42 -11.59
N SER A 293 -9.16 16.54 -10.88
CA SER A 293 -9.32 16.58 -9.41
C SER A 293 -10.66 16.06 -8.86
N ASP A 294 -11.61 15.66 -9.71
CA ASP A 294 -12.81 14.89 -9.34
C ASP A 294 -12.58 13.37 -9.19
N ARG A 295 -11.41 12.88 -9.61
CA ARG A 295 -11.04 11.48 -9.52
C ARG A 295 -9.95 11.29 -8.46
N ILE A 296 -9.91 10.10 -7.88
CA ILE A 296 -8.84 9.67 -6.99
C ILE A 296 -7.97 8.63 -7.69
N ASN A 297 -6.67 8.73 -7.47
CA ASN A 297 -5.73 7.66 -7.72
C ASN A 297 -5.51 6.91 -6.40
N GLU A 298 -5.61 5.59 -6.43
CA GLU A 298 -5.43 4.73 -5.26
C GLU A 298 -4.45 3.60 -5.56
N THR A 299 -3.56 3.31 -4.61
CA THR A 299 -2.66 2.17 -4.74
C THR A 299 -3.35 0.85 -4.39
N LEU A 300 -3.16 -0.20 -5.21
CA LEU A 300 -3.76 -1.52 -4.96
C LEU A 300 -2.74 -2.66 -4.79
N PHE A 301 -1.50 -2.45 -5.23
CA PHE A 301 -0.43 -3.44 -5.12
C PHE A 301 0.83 -2.81 -4.53
N THR A 302 1.58 -3.63 -3.79
CA THR A 302 2.93 -3.34 -3.35
C THR A 302 3.91 -3.93 -4.36
N ILE A 303 4.95 -3.16 -4.71
CA ILE A 303 6.17 -3.62 -5.38
C ILE A 303 7.26 -3.65 -4.31
N HIS A 304 7.82 -4.84 -4.04
CA HIS A 304 8.91 -5.03 -3.10
C HIS A 304 10.15 -5.57 -3.82
N LEU A 305 11.13 -4.71 -4.07
CA LEU A 305 12.41 -5.03 -4.70
C LEU A 305 13.46 -5.38 -3.64
N TYR A 306 14.15 -6.51 -3.79
CA TYR A 306 15.28 -6.89 -2.93
C TYR A 306 16.60 -6.41 -3.55
N LEU A 307 17.46 -5.78 -2.75
CA LEU A 307 18.71 -5.19 -3.22
C LEU A 307 19.94 -6.07 -2.97
N ASN A 308 19.81 -7.08 -2.10
CA ASN A 308 20.87 -8.03 -1.80
C ASN A 308 20.32 -9.43 -1.51
N ASP A 309 21.17 -10.46 -1.62
CA ASP A 309 20.80 -11.84 -1.38
C ASP A 309 20.85 -12.19 0.10
N CYS A 310 19.93 -13.06 0.53
CA CYS A 310 20.17 -13.92 1.66
C CYS A 310 20.99 -15.15 1.24
N LYS A 311 21.63 -15.77 2.22
CA LYS A 311 22.56 -16.88 2.01
C LYS A 311 21.93 -18.11 1.36
N SER A 312 20.62 -18.32 1.52
CA SER A 312 19.86 -19.39 0.86
C SER A 312 19.74 -19.17 -0.65
N GLU A 313 19.64 -17.91 -1.09
CA GLU A 313 19.48 -17.53 -2.51
C GLU A 313 20.79 -17.07 -3.18
N ALA A 314 21.86 -16.89 -2.40
CA ALA A 314 23.16 -16.47 -2.91
C ALA A 314 23.69 -17.43 -3.99
N PRO A 315 24.27 -16.91 -5.09
CA PRO A 315 24.86 -17.76 -6.11
C PRO A 315 26.07 -18.52 -5.54
N PRO A 316 26.42 -19.69 -6.10
CA PRO A 316 27.43 -20.57 -5.51
C PRO A 316 28.78 -19.92 -5.22
N ASP A 317 29.22 -19.00 -6.07
CA ASP A 317 30.49 -18.26 -5.99
C ASP A 317 30.50 -17.16 -4.92
N LEU A 318 29.33 -16.67 -4.49
CA LEU A 318 29.19 -15.65 -3.45
C LEU A 318 28.59 -16.18 -2.15
N LYS A 319 28.30 -17.49 -2.07
CA LYS A 319 27.59 -18.08 -0.94
C LYS A 319 28.33 -17.92 0.39
N ASP A 320 29.65 -18.10 0.36
CA ASP A 320 30.50 -17.95 1.56
C ASP A 320 30.70 -16.49 1.96
N GLN A 321 30.51 -15.56 1.02
CA GLN A 321 30.61 -14.11 1.25
C GLN A 321 29.27 -13.49 1.67
N THR A 322 28.16 -14.21 1.50
CA THR A 322 26.82 -13.72 1.81
C THR A 322 26.46 -14.04 3.25
N GLU A 323 26.40 -13.01 4.09
CA GLU A 323 26.12 -13.16 5.51
C GLU A 323 24.65 -13.10 5.90
N LEU A 324 23.80 -12.55 5.03
CA LEU A 324 22.39 -12.30 5.35
C LEU A 324 21.65 -13.63 5.57
N GLU A 325 21.18 -13.86 6.79
CA GLU A 325 20.34 -14.99 7.17
C GLU A 325 19.04 -14.47 7.79
N GLY A 326 17.90 -15.07 7.42
CA GLY A 326 16.57 -14.58 7.79
C GLY A 326 16.12 -13.37 6.96
N GLY A 327 15.20 -12.58 7.50
CA GLY A 327 14.75 -11.34 6.84
C GLY A 327 13.80 -11.52 5.65
N ALA A 328 13.29 -12.72 5.35
CA ALA A 328 12.32 -12.93 4.26
C ALA A 328 11.08 -12.02 4.39
N THR A 329 10.39 -11.77 3.26
CA THR A 329 9.01 -11.29 3.33
C THR A 329 8.11 -12.51 3.53
N ALA A 330 7.67 -12.72 4.75
CA ALA A 330 6.82 -13.84 5.13
C ALA A 330 5.37 -13.50 4.82
N LEU A 331 4.75 -14.20 3.87
CA LEU A 331 3.30 -14.19 3.67
C LEU A 331 2.69 -15.14 4.69
N LEU A 332 1.61 -14.76 5.37
CA LEU A 332 1.16 -15.41 6.61
C LEU A 332 -0.31 -15.86 6.51
N SER A 333 -0.64 -16.93 7.24
CA SER A 333 -2.03 -17.25 7.59
C SER A 333 -2.57 -16.20 8.56
N GLY A 334 -3.90 -16.06 8.63
CA GLY A 334 -4.55 -15.09 9.52
C GLY A 334 -4.29 -15.33 11.02
N ASP A 335 -3.87 -16.53 11.40
CA ASP A 335 -3.46 -16.89 12.76
C ASP A 335 -1.94 -16.93 12.96
N GLU A 336 -1.16 -16.53 11.95
CA GLU A 336 0.31 -16.46 11.92
C GLU A 336 1.04 -17.80 12.13
N LYS A 337 0.33 -18.93 12.10
CA LYS A 337 0.94 -20.26 12.32
C LYS A 337 1.56 -20.88 11.08
N ARG A 338 1.13 -20.45 9.89
CA ARG A 338 1.64 -20.93 8.60
C ARG A 338 2.17 -19.76 7.81
N LYS A 339 3.13 -20.04 6.94
CA LYS A 339 3.76 -19.00 6.14
C LYS A 339 4.26 -19.50 4.80
N TYR A 340 4.48 -18.55 3.90
CA TYR A 340 5.25 -18.74 2.67
C TYR A 340 6.30 -17.63 2.64
N ASP A 341 7.58 -18.00 2.71
CA ASP A 341 8.68 -17.04 2.73
C ASP A 341 9.10 -16.70 1.30
N VAL A 342 9.07 -15.41 0.98
CA VAL A 342 9.75 -14.89 -0.22
C VAL A 342 11.13 -14.43 0.20
N GLU A 343 12.11 -15.25 -0.14
CA GLU A 343 13.52 -15.05 0.23
C GLU A 343 14.14 -13.86 -0.49
N CYS A 344 15.12 -13.23 0.18
CA CYS A 344 15.84 -12.07 -0.35
C CYS A 344 16.79 -12.53 -1.46
N LYS A 345 16.58 -12.04 -2.68
CA LYS A 345 17.46 -12.31 -3.82
C LYS A 345 17.69 -11.02 -4.59
N THR A 346 18.93 -10.71 -4.89
CA THR A 346 19.29 -9.45 -5.55
C THR A 346 18.53 -9.28 -6.85
N GLY A 347 17.86 -8.13 -7.01
CA GLY A 347 17.08 -7.81 -8.21
C GLY A 347 15.75 -8.55 -8.33
N ARG A 348 15.35 -9.36 -7.33
CA ARG A 348 14.02 -9.96 -7.25
C ARG A 348 12.99 -8.89 -6.91
N VAL A 349 11.83 -8.96 -7.55
CA VAL A 349 10.66 -8.15 -7.22
C VAL A 349 9.49 -9.06 -6.81
N LEU A 350 8.91 -8.82 -5.65
CA LEU A 350 7.63 -9.38 -5.26
C LEU A 350 6.53 -8.34 -5.50
N ILE A 351 5.51 -8.68 -6.29
CA ILE A 351 4.31 -7.85 -6.48
C ILE A 351 3.13 -8.57 -5.86
N PHE A 352 2.42 -7.92 -4.93
CA PHE A 352 1.27 -8.53 -4.24
C PHE A 352 0.20 -7.50 -3.94
N GLN A 353 -1.06 -7.93 -3.92
CA GLN A 353 -2.18 -7.03 -3.61
C GLN A 353 -2.13 -6.55 -2.15
N HIS A 354 -2.54 -5.31 -1.91
CA HIS A 354 -2.56 -4.72 -0.56
C HIS A 354 -3.53 -5.42 0.38
N ARG A 355 -4.71 -5.75 -0.13
CA ARG A 355 -5.80 -6.31 0.68
C ARG A 355 -5.60 -7.80 0.88
N ARG A 356 -5.84 -8.29 2.10
CA ARG A 356 -5.89 -9.71 2.48
C ARG A 356 -4.57 -10.49 2.40
N VAL A 357 -3.54 -10.02 1.70
CA VAL A 357 -2.20 -10.61 1.77
C VAL A 357 -1.54 -10.16 3.07
N PHE A 358 -1.81 -10.92 4.13
CA PHE A 358 -1.22 -10.70 5.45
C PHE A 358 0.25 -11.12 5.42
N HIS A 359 1.15 -10.26 5.87
CA HIS A 359 2.58 -10.47 5.71
C HIS A 359 3.41 -9.75 6.77
N ALA A 360 4.67 -10.18 6.92
CA ALA A 360 5.65 -9.59 7.81
C ALA A 360 7.01 -9.47 7.13
N GLY A 361 7.83 -8.51 7.58
CA GLY A 361 9.28 -8.60 7.43
C GLY A 361 9.81 -9.47 8.56
N ALA A 362 10.21 -10.70 8.23
CA ALA A 362 10.75 -11.64 9.22
C ALA A 362 12.02 -11.06 9.88
N ASP A 363 12.33 -11.54 11.07
CA ASP A 363 13.52 -11.12 11.80
C ASP A 363 14.78 -11.44 10.98
N VAL A 364 15.70 -10.47 10.88
CA VAL A 364 17.05 -10.71 10.36
C VAL A 364 17.87 -11.37 11.47
N ILE A 365 18.48 -12.50 11.16
CA ILE A 365 19.27 -13.30 12.13
C ILE A 365 20.74 -12.88 12.07
N LYS A 366 21.29 -12.77 10.87
CA LYS A 366 22.67 -12.35 10.61
C LYS A 366 22.72 -11.45 9.37
N GLY A 367 23.74 -10.60 9.27
CA GLY A 367 23.96 -9.71 8.13
C GLY A 367 22.98 -8.54 8.10
N VAL A 368 22.86 -7.89 6.92
CA VAL A 368 21.97 -6.74 6.73
C VAL A 368 21.12 -6.96 5.48
N LYS A 369 19.80 -6.75 5.59
CA LYS A 369 18.88 -6.76 4.45
C LYS A 369 18.63 -5.34 3.96
N TYR A 370 18.68 -5.17 2.64
CA TYR A 370 18.26 -3.97 1.94
C TYR A 370 17.12 -4.31 0.97
N SER A 371 16.04 -3.52 1.02
CA SER A 371 14.94 -3.64 0.06
C SER A 371 14.29 -2.30 -0.24
N VAL A 372 13.50 -2.23 -1.31
CA VAL A 372 12.75 -1.04 -1.71
C VAL A 372 11.28 -1.40 -1.81
N ARG A 373 10.42 -0.58 -1.20
CA ARG A 373 8.97 -0.67 -1.36
C ARG A 373 8.42 0.55 -2.08
N THR A 374 7.64 0.31 -3.13
CA THR A 374 6.74 1.29 -3.75
C THR A 374 5.41 0.60 -4.08
N ASP A 375 4.50 1.31 -4.75
CA ASP A 375 3.11 0.92 -4.89
C ASP A 375 2.58 1.25 -6.30
N ILE A 376 1.65 0.47 -6.84
CA ILE A 376 1.03 0.72 -8.16
C ILE A 376 -0.27 1.49 -7.99
N MET A 377 -0.40 2.64 -8.68
CA MET A 377 -1.59 3.50 -8.67
C MET A 377 -2.60 3.08 -9.72
N TYR A 378 -3.86 3.02 -9.32
CA TYR A 378 -5.03 2.78 -10.16
C TYR A 378 -6.05 3.90 -10.03
N ARG A 379 -6.94 3.99 -11.01
CA ARG A 379 -8.06 4.93 -11.01
C ARG A 379 -9.30 4.26 -11.57
N GLU A 380 -10.46 4.49 -10.96
CA GLU A 380 -11.74 3.97 -11.46
C GLU A 380 -12.06 4.58 -12.82
N ILE A 381 -12.36 3.74 -13.81
CA ILE A 381 -12.89 4.13 -15.12
C ILE A 381 -14.36 4.46 -14.92
N LEU A 382 -14.71 5.73 -15.07
CA LEU A 382 -16.10 6.17 -15.06
C LEU A 382 -16.62 6.03 -16.49
N GLU A 383 -17.60 5.16 -16.71
CA GLU A 383 -18.35 5.14 -17.97
C GLU A 383 -19.10 6.47 -18.08
N GLU A 384 -18.86 7.22 -19.16
CA GLU A 384 -19.68 8.37 -19.49
C GLU A 384 -21.09 7.83 -19.74
N ARG A 385 -22.08 8.29 -18.95
CA ARG A 385 -23.47 8.03 -19.28
C ARG A 385 -23.72 8.75 -20.59
N GLU A 386 -23.96 8.01 -21.66
CA GLU A 386 -24.62 8.57 -22.84
C GLU A 386 -25.96 9.12 -22.34
N GLU A 387 -26.06 10.44 -22.20
CA GLU A 387 -27.33 11.12 -22.06
C GLU A 387 -28.06 10.93 -23.39
N ASN A 388 -28.83 9.85 -23.49
CA ASN A 388 -29.84 9.71 -24.54
C ASN A 388 -30.90 10.80 -24.30
N GLU A 389 -30.65 12.00 -24.80
CA GLU A 389 -31.68 13.00 -25.08
C GLU A 389 -32.54 12.51 -26.25
N GLU A 390 -33.33 11.45 -26.03
CA GLU A 390 -34.46 11.12 -26.91
C GLU A 390 -35.77 11.60 -26.30
N GLN A 391 -36.23 12.73 -26.85
CA GLN A 391 -37.63 13.09 -27.12
C GLN A 391 -38.65 13.00 -25.99
N ILE A 392 -38.88 14.14 -25.31
CA ILE A 392 -40.23 14.52 -24.86
C ILE A 392 -40.45 16.01 -25.17
N ASP A 393 -40.62 16.35 -26.45
CA ASP A 393 -41.49 17.48 -26.78
C ASP A 393 -42.05 17.31 -28.19
N GLY A 394 -43.37 17.32 -28.32
CA GLY A 394 -44.05 17.10 -29.60
C GLY A 394 -45.32 16.26 -29.59
N GLN A 395 -45.98 16.08 -28.44
CA GLN A 395 -47.39 15.65 -28.40
C GLN A 395 -48.19 16.52 -27.41
N LYS A 396 -48.31 17.81 -27.73
CA LYS A 396 -49.37 18.68 -27.23
C LYS A 396 -49.90 19.59 -28.34
N GLU A 397 -50.29 19.01 -29.46
CA GLU A 397 -51.21 19.65 -30.40
C GLU A 397 -52.31 18.67 -30.78
N GLN A 398 -53.30 18.54 -29.91
CA GLN A 398 -54.70 18.31 -30.25
C GLN A 398 -55.53 18.29 -28.95
N GLN A 399 -56.61 19.08 -28.96
CA GLN A 399 -57.64 19.29 -27.93
C GLN A 399 -57.49 20.59 -27.12
N VAL A 400 -57.87 21.72 -27.74
CA VAL A 400 -58.94 22.59 -27.19
C VAL A 400 -59.65 23.27 -28.38
N GLU A 401 -60.63 22.58 -28.97
CA GLU A 401 -61.75 23.25 -29.63
C GLU A 401 -62.93 23.28 -28.66
N GLY A 402 -63.56 24.46 -28.53
CA GLY A 402 -64.98 24.59 -28.19
C GLY A 402 -65.36 24.66 -26.72
N ASN A 403 -65.47 25.87 -26.17
CA ASN A 403 -66.78 26.42 -25.76
C ASN A 403 -66.66 27.86 -25.23
N GLY A 404 -67.08 28.81 -26.08
CA GLY A 404 -68.24 29.68 -25.87
C GLY A 404 -68.41 30.51 -24.58
N GLU A 405 -68.41 31.83 -24.81
CA GLU A 405 -69.37 32.84 -24.32
C GLU A 405 -69.15 33.55 -22.97
N GLY A 406 -69.14 34.88 -23.05
CA GLY A 406 -69.24 35.79 -21.91
C GLY A 406 -68.76 37.22 -22.19
N GLU A 407 -69.52 38.00 -22.96
CA GLU A 407 -69.33 39.46 -23.13
C GLU A 407 -69.32 40.22 -21.79
N LYS A 408 -68.48 41.27 -21.69
CA LYS A 408 -68.92 42.62 -21.28
C LYS A 408 -67.87 43.71 -21.53
N LYS A 409 -68.36 44.80 -22.11
CA LYS A 409 -67.71 46.06 -22.53
C LYS A 409 -67.35 47.00 -21.37
N ALA A 410 -66.58 48.02 -21.77
CA ALA A 410 -66.51 49.41 -21.28
C ALA A 410 -65.50 49.67 -20.13
N ASP A 411 -64.76 50.78 -20.03
CA ASP A 411 -64.38 51.88 -20.93
C ASP A 411 -63.32 52.71 -20.16
N ASN A 412 -62.59 53.56 -20.88
CA ASN A 412 -61.97 54.82 -20.44
C ASN A 412 -60.65 54.90 -19.60
N ASP A 413 -59.78 55.70 -20.20
CA ASP A 413 -58.99 56.82 -19.66
C ASP A 413 -57.62 56.64 -18.95
N LYS A 414 -56.61 57.14 -19.70
CA LYS A 414 -55.37 57.86 -19.33
C LYS A 414 -55.46 58.79 -18.09
N PRO A 415 -54.36 59.46 -17.63
CA PRO A 415 -52.92 59.29 -17.91
C PRO A 415 -51.96 59.43 -16.68
N LEU A 416 -50.66 59.18 -16.94
CA LEU A 416 -49.44 59.80 -16.37
C LEU A 416 -49.34 60.15 -14.87
N LYS A 417 -48.25 59.68 -14.24
CA LYS A 417 -47.17 60.58 -13.79
C LYS A 417 -45.85 59.87 -13.51
N GLU A 418 -44.82 60.43 -14.13
CA GLU A 418 -43.39 60.25 -13.85
C GLU A 418 -43.01 60.79 -12.46
N ALA A 419 -41.96 60.20 -11.89
CA ALA A 419 -40.86 60.83 -11.14
C ALA A 419 -40.20 59.72 -10.29
N GLY A 420 -38.90 59.50 -10.30
CA GLY A 420 -37.80 60.28 -10.84
C GLY A 420 -36.55 60.00 -10.01
N GLY A 421 -35.39 60.05 -10.68
CA GLY A 421 -34.03 60.24 -10.11
C GLY A 421 -33.46 59.07 -9.31
N GLY A 422 -32.28 58.55 -9.64
CA GLY A 422 -31.03 59.31 -9.76
C GLY A 422 -30.34 59.23 -8.39
N ASN A 423 -29.11 58.74 -8.23
CA ASN A 423 -27.96 58.65 -9.13
C ASN A 423 -27.05 57.51 -8.65
#